data_AF-A0A0G1ULK5-F1
#
_entry.id   AF-A0A0G1ULK5-F1
#
_cell.length_a   1.000
_cell.length_b   1.000
_cell.length_c   1.000
_cell.angle_alpha   90.00
_cell.angle_beta   90.00
_cell.angle_gamma   90.00
#
_symmetry.space_group_name_H-M   'P 1'
#
loop_
_entity.id
_entity.type
_entity.pdbx_description
1 polymer ?
#
loop_
_entity_poly.entity_id
_entity_poly.type
_entity_poly.pdbx_seq_one_letter_code
_entity_poly.pdbx_strand_id
1 'polypeptide(L)'
;MAKPYLSVIVPAYNEANRLPLCLIDIDKHLSEQEYSYEIIVVNDGSKDATAEITERFRPLISELKFINNPQNQGKGAAVRQGMLAARGNWRVFMDADNSTSIVEFNKMLPYLNRRSP
;
A
#
# COMPACT_ATOMS: atom_id res chain seq x y z
N MET A 1 7.77 12.23 13.48
CA MET A 1 6.58 12.09 12.62
C MET A 1 5.47 11.47 13.44
N ALA A 2 4.24 11.97 13.32
CA ALA A 2 3.08 11.38 13.96
C ALA A 2 2.83 9.96 13.44
N LYS A 3 2.21 9.10 14.25
CA LYS A 3 1.87 7.73 13.86
C LYS A 3 0.72 7.78 12.84
N PRO A 4 0.83 7.14 11.65
CA PRO A 4 -0.26 7.11 10.69
C PRO A 4 -1.54 6.50 11.28
N TYR A 5 -2.69 6.94 10.82
CA TYR A 5 -3.95 6.28 11.14
C TYR A 5 -4.10 4.99 10.35
N LEU A 6 -3.79 5.03 9.05
CA LEU A 6 -3.91 3.91 8.12
C LEU A 6 -2.57 3.62 7.42
N SER A 7 -2.19 2.35 7.36
CA SER A 7 -1.15 1.87 6.44
C SER A 7 -1.78 1.01 5.36
N VAL A 8 -1.51 1.33 4.10
CA VAL A 8 -1.89 0.53 2.94
C VAL A 8 -0.67 -0.19 2.40
N ILE A 9 -0.69 -1.52 2.42
CA ILE A 9 0.39 -2.37 1.91
C ILE A 9 0.03 -2.84 0.50
N VAL A 10 0.92 -2.59 -0.46
CA VAL A 10 0.77 -3.02 -1.85
C VAL A 10 1.89 -4.00 -2.21
N PRO A 11 1.67 -5.33 -2.11
CA PRO A 11 2.62 -6.30 -2.64
C PRO A 11 2.68 -6.19 -4.16
N ALA A 12 3.88 -6.20 -4.73
CA ALA A 12 4.07 -6.04 -6.17
C ALA A 12 5.08 -7.07 -6.71
N TYR A 13 4.71 -7.77 -7.78
CA TYR A 13 5.61 -8.60 -8.59
C TYR A 13 5.21 -8.52 -10.05
N ASN A 14 6.07 -7.92 -10.88
CA ASN A 14 5.83 -7.62 -12.29
C ASN A 14 4.55 -6.80 -12.52
N GLU A 15 4.43 -5.68 -11.80
CA GLU A 15 3.26 -4.81 -11.78
C GLU A 15 3.45 -3.48 -12.52
N ALA A 16 4.46 -3.36 -13.39
CA ALA A 16 4.80 -2.09 -14.03
C ALA A 16 3.62 -1.38 -14.71
N ASN A 17 2.68 -2.15 -15.28
CA ASN A 17 1.53 -1.59 -15.98
C ASN A 17 0.37 -1.17 -15.06
N ARG A 18 0.25 -1.77 -13.87
CA ARG A 18 -0.91 -1.60 -12.97
C ARG A 18 -0.61 -0.70 -11.79
N LEU A 19 0.63 -0.78 -11.28
CA LEU A 19 1.07 -0.03 -10.11
C LEU A 19 0.89 1.49 -10.22
N PRO A 20 1.17 2.17 -11.35
CA PRO A 20 0.98 3.62 -11.46
C PRO A 20 -0.46 4.06 -11.14
N LEU A 21 -1.46 3.41 -11.74
CA LEU A 21 -2.86 3.75 -11.53
C LEU A 21 -3.29 3.43 -10.11
N CYS A 22 -2.87 2.28 -9.57
CA CYS A 22 -3.12 1.90 -8.18
C CYS A 22 -2.60 2.96 -7.19
N LEU A 23 -1.37 3.44 -7.36
CA LEU A 23 -0.78 4.46 -6.49
C LEU A 23 -1.51 5.80 -6.58
N ILE A 24 -1.87 6.23 -7.79
CA ILE A 24 -2.64 7.47 -8.01
C ILE A 24 -4.01 7.37 -7.33
N ASP A 25 -4.70 6.25 -7.48
CA ASP A 25 -6.04 6.06 -6.91
C ASP A 25 -5.99 6.05 -5.37
N ILE A 26 -5.01 5.36 -4.78
CA ILE A 26 -4.83 5.33 -3.32
C ILE A 26 -4.52 6.74 -2.79
N ASP A 27 -3.55 7.42 -3.39
CA ASP A 27 -3.12 8.74 -2.92
C ASP A 27 -4.22 9.79 -3.08
N LYS A 28 -4.90 9.82 -4.23
CA LYS A 28 -6.04 10.70 -4.47
C LYS A 28 -7.14 10.49 -3.43
N HIS A 29 -7.47 9.25 -3.11
CA HIS A 29 -8.53 8.97 -2.17
C HIS A 29 -8.16 9.30 -0.72
N LEU A 30 -6.93 8.98 -0.31
CA LEU A 30 -6.48 9.14 1.07
C LEU A 30 -6.06 10.57 1.41
N SER A 31 -5.57 11.34 0.44
CA SER A 31 -5.24 12.76 0.62
C SER A 31 -6.45 13.64 0.96
N GLU A 32 -7.67 13.20 0.61
CA GLU A 32 -8.93 13.87 0.94
C GLU A 32 -9.43 13.56 2.37
N GLN A 33 -8.76 12.66 3.10
CA GLN A 33 -9.19 12.22 4.43
C GLN A 33 -8.58 13.08 5.54
N GLU A 34 -9.30 13.26 6.65
CA GLU A 34 -8.83 14.04 7.81
C GLU A 34 -7.74 13.33 8.63
N TYR A 35 -7.35 12.11 8.26
CA TYR A 35 -6.38 11.29 8.97
C TYR A 35 -5.10 11.07 8.17
N SER A 36 -3.96 10.99 8.87
CA SER A 36 -2.67 10.64 8.25
C SER A 36 -2.64 9.19 7.75
N TYR A 37 -1.93 8.95 6.64
CA TYR A 37 -1.78 7.63 6.04
C TYR A 37 -0.33 7.36 5.62
N GLU A 38 -0.03 6.11 5.29
CA GLU A 38 1.18 5.74 4.56
C GLU A 38 0.85 4.66 3.52
N ILE A 39 1.58 4.68 2.41
CA ILE A 39 1.50 3.64 1.37
C ILE A 39 2.83 2.89 1.38
N ILE A 40 2.81 1.57 1.47
CA ILE A 40 4.01 0.74 1.50
C ILE A 40 3.96 -0.22 0.31
N VAL A 41 4.73 0.08 -0.72
CA VAL A 41 4.95 -0.85 -1.83
C VAL A 41 6.05 -1.84 -1.44
N VAL A 42 5.75 -3.13 -1.54
CA VAL A 42 6.72 -4.21 -1.34
C VAL A 42 6.96 -4.88 -2.68
N ASN A 43 8.03 -4.50 -3.37
CA ASN A 43 8.44 -5.16 -4.61
C ASN A 43 9.13 -6.48 -4.28
N ASP A 44 8.55 -7.58 -4.72
CA ASP A 44 9.00 -8.94 -4.45
C ASP A 44 9.91 -9.48 -5.57
N GLY A 45 11.00 -8.77 -5.85
CA GLY A 45 11.98 -9.19 -6.85
C GLY A 45 11.47 -9.18 -8.29
N SER A 46 10.68 -8.17 -8.67
CA SER A 46 10.22 -7.99 -10.06
C SER A 46 11.38 -7.94 -11.07
N LYS A 47 11.09 -8.42 -12.28
CA LYS A 47 12.02 -8.44 -13.43
C LYS A 47 11.69 -7.38 -14.48
N ASP A 48 10.60 -6.64 -14.29
CA ASP A 48 10.17 -5.53 -15.14
C ASP A 48 10.48 -4.18 -14.47
N ALA A 49 9.87 -3.10 -14.98
CA ALA A 49 10.08 -1.75 -14.49
C ALA A 49 9.37 -1.42 -13.15
N THR A 50 8.79 -2.38 -12.43
CA THR A 50 8.03 -2.13 -11.18
C THR A 50 8.81 -1.32 -10.16
N ALA A 51 10.09 -1.67 -9.95
CA ALA A 51 10.95 -0.96 -8.99
C ALA A 51 11.24 0.48 -9.43
N GLU A 52 11.60 0.67 -10.71
CA GLU A 52 11.86 1.99 -11.29
C GLU A 52 10.64 2.90 -11.21
N ILE A 53 9.46 2.36 -11.53
CA ILE A 53 8.19 3.07 -11.43
C ILE A 53 7.95 3.48 -9.98
N THR A 54 8.11 2.58 -9.02
CA THR A 54 7.88 2.91 -7.60
C THR A 54 8.78 4.06 -7.14
N GLU A 55 10.07 4.03 -7.50
CA GLU A 55 11.01 5.11 -7.17
C GLU A 55 10.62 6.45 -7.81
N ARG A 56 10.10 6.44 -9.04
CA ARG A 56 9.58 7.65 -9.72
C ARG A 56 8.38 8.27 -9.02
N PHE A 57 7.56 7.46 -8.33
CA PHE A 57 6.39 7.94 -7.59
C PHE A 57 6.73 8.50 -6.20
N ARG A 58 7.85 8.12 -5.58
CA ARG A 58 8.24 8.61 -4.25
C ARG A 58 8.33 10.14 -4.10
N PRO A 59 8.87 10.91 -5.07
CA PRO A 59 8.83 12.37 -4.96
C PRO A 59 7.43 12.96 -5.20
N LEU A 60 6.51 12.21 -5.83
CA LEU A 60 5.14 12.65 -6.13
C LEU A 60 4.19 12.37 -4.96
N ILE A 61 4.42 11.27 -4.24
CA ILE A 61 3.60 10.82 -3.11
C ILE A 61 4.49 10.82 -1.86
N SER A 62 4.40 11.89 -1.08
CA SER A 62 5.25 12.08 0.11
C SER A 62 5.11 10.96 1.17
N GLU A 63 3.94 10.32 1.22
CA GLU A 63 3.63 9.22 2.15
C GLU A 63 3.96 7.82 1.60
N LEU A 64 4.62 7.74 0.44
CA LEU A 64 5.03 6.48 -0.19
C LEU A 64 6.36 5.96 0.37
N LYS A 65 6.31 4.73 0.86
CA LYS A 65 7.46 3.93 1.28
C LYS A 65 7.66 2.78 0.34
N PHE A 66 8.92 2.46 0.11
CA PHE A 66 9.31 1.40 -0.81
C PHE A 66 10.22 0.39 -0.13
N ILE A 67 9.84 -0.88 -0.23
CA ILE A 67 10.65 -2.03 0.17
C ILE A 67 10.93 -2.83 -1.09
N ASN A 68 12.20 -2.95 -1.44
CA ASN A 68 12.63 -3.61 -2.66
C ASN A 68 13.40 -4.90 -2.34
N ASN A 69 12.79 -6.05 -2.57
CA ASN A 69 13.43 -7.35 -2.38
C ASN A 69 14.23 -7.74 -3.64
N PRO A 70 15.41 -8.36 -3.49
CA PRO A 70 16.24 -8.77 -4.62
C PRO A 70 15.71 -10.01 -5.35
N GLN A 71 14.85 -10.79 -4.71
CA GLN A 71 14.30 -12.04 -5.24
C GLN A 71 12.84 -12.21 -4.81
N ASN A 72 12.07 -12.91 -5.64
CA ASN A 72 10.69 -13.26 -5.35
C ASN A 72 10.62 -14.31 -4.24
N GLN A 73 9.91 -13.99 -3.17
CA GLN A 73 9.66 -14.86 -2.01
C GLN A 73 8.17 -15.24 -1.88
N GLY A 74 7.35 -14.81 -2.84
CA GLY A 74 5.92 -15.01 -2.89
C GLY A 74 5.13 -13.89 -2.23
N LYS A 75 3.89 -13.70 -2.71
CA LYS A 75 2.96 -12.66 -2.23
C LYS A 75 2.79 -12.65 -0.70
N GLY A 76 2.68 -13.82 -0.07
CA GLY A 76 2.52 -13.92 1.38
C GLY A 76 3.72 -13.34 2.16
N ALA A 77 4.94 -13.54 1.65
CA ALA A 77 6.14 -12.95 2.23
C ALA A 77 6.14 -11.43 2.08
N ALA A 78 5.79 -10.93 0.89
CA ALA A 78 5.68 -9.49 0.62
C ALA A 78 4.63 -8.80 1.50
N VAL A 79 3.43 -9.38 1.61
CA VAL A 79 2.37 -8.89 2.51
C VAL A 79 2.85 -8.87 3.96
N ARG A 80 3.43 -9.99 4.44
CA ARG A 80 3.94 -10.08 5.82
C ARG A 80 5.00 -9.01 6.10
N GLN A 81 5.92 -8.80 5.17
CA GLN A 81 6.98 -7.80 5.31
C GLN A 81 6.41 -6.39 5.38
N GLY A 82 5.48 -6.03 4.49
CA GLY A 82 4.81 -4.74 4.52
C GLY A 82 4.00 -4.54 5.81
N MET A 83 3.28 -5.57 6.26
CA MET A 83 2.52 -5.54 7.52
C MET A 83 3.41 -5.32 8.74
N LEU A 84 4.62 -5.88 8.75
CA LEU A 84 5.59 -5.67 9.84
C LEU A 84 6.24 -4.28 9.79
N ALA A 85 6.45 -3.72 8.59
CA ALA A 85 7.02 -2.39 8.42
C ALA A 85 6.01 -1.26 8.69
N ALA A 86 4.71 -1.54 8.50
CA ALA A 86 3.61 -0.62 8.72
C ALA A 86 3.55 -0.10 10.16
N ARG A 87 3.23 1.18 10.31
CA ARG A 87 3.16 1.92 11.58
C ARG A 87 1.75 2.41 11.91
N GLY A 88 0.82 2.28 10.98
CA GLY A 88 -0.59 2.67 11.10
C GLY A 88 -1.31 1.96 12.25
N ASN A 89 -2.34 2.62 12.78
CA ASN A 89 -3.29 1.99 13.71
C ASN A 89 -4.06 0.87 13.01
N TRP A 90 -4.54 1.15 11.80
CA TRP A 90 -5.12 0.18 10.89
C TRP A 90 -4.10 -0.19 9.82
N ARG A 91 -4.06 -1.48 9.46
CA ARG A 91 -3.19 -2.01 8.41
C ARG A 91 -4.02 -2.85 7.48
N VAL A 92 -3.99 -2.51 6.21
CA VAL A 92 -4.70 -3.22 5.15
C VAL A 92 -3.71 -3.51 4.04
N PHE A 93 -3.88 -4.63 3.32
CA PHE A 93 -3.18 -4.82 2.06
C PHE A 93 -4.19 -4.77 0.91
N MET A 94 -3.70 -4.33 -0.24
CA MET A 94 -4.46 -4.26 -1.49
C MET A 94 -3.60 -4.76 -2.63
N ASP A 95 -4.20 -5.47 -3.57
CA ASP A 95 -3.51 -5.90 -4.77
C ASP A 95 -3.31 -4.73 -5.74
N ALA A 96 -2.15 -4.73 -6.42
CA ALA A 96 -1.79 -3.67 -7.37
C ALA A 96 -2.71 -3.59 -8.59
N ASP A 97 -3.56 -4.60 -8.82
CA ASP A 97 -4.56 -4.63 -9.89
C ASP A 97 -5.85 -3.87 -9.55
N ASN A 98 -5.95 -3.30 -8.35
CA ASN A 98 -7.10 -2.54 -7.87
C ASN A 98 -8.41 -3.36 -7.84
N SER A 99 -8.32 -4.69 -7.79
CA SER A 99 -9.48 -5.60 -7.68
C SER A 99 -10.34 -5.31 -6.45
N THR A 100 -9.73 -4.78 -5.38
CA THR A 100 -10.43 -4.18 -4.24
C THR A 100 -9.92 -2.76 -4.07
N SER A 101 -10.71 -1.77 -4.51
CA SER A 101 -10.33 -0.36 -4.39
C SER A 101 -10.28 0.09 -2.93
N ILE A 102 -9.43 1.08 -2.64
CA ILE A 102 -9.29 1.70 -1.32
C ILE A 102 -10.62 2.27 -0.79
N VAL A 103 -11.55 2.63 -1.68
CA VAL A 103 -12.88 3.13 -1.31
C VAL A 103 -13.66 2.11 -0.48
N GLU A 104 -13.42 0.80 -0.68
CA GLU A 104 -14.07 -0.25 0.11
C GLU A 104 -13.65 -0.20 1.60
N PHE A 105 -12.48 0.36 1.92
CA PHE A 105 -12.05 0.54 3.31
C PHE A 105 -13.04 1.41 4.11
N ASN A 106 -13.61 2.45 3.49
CA ASN A 106 -14.61 3.32 4.14
C ASN A 106 -15.88 2.57 4.50
N LYS A 107 -16.26 1.55 3.72
CA LYS A 107 -17.40 0.68 4.03
C LYS A 107 -17.08 -0.30 5.16
N MET A 108 -15.81 -0.66 5.35
CA MET A 108 -15.37 -1.52 6.45
C MET A 108 -15.24 -0.77 7.77
N LEU A 109 -14.87 0.52 7.74
CA LEU A 109 -14.57 1.32 8.93
C LEU A 109 -15.65 1.29 10.03
N PRO A 110 -16.97 1.35 9.73
CA PRO A 110 -18.01 1.26 10.75
C PRO A 110 -18.02 -0.07 11.51
N TYR A 111 -17.57 -1.15 10.88
CA TYR A 111 -17.52 -2.49 11.49
C TYR A 111 -16.23 -2.71 12.28
N LEU A 112 -15.13 -2.07 11.90
CA LEU A 112 -13.86 -2.12 12.62
C LEU A 112 -13.91 -1.36 13.96
N ASN A 113 -14.71 -0.29 14.02
CA ASN A 113 -14.95 0.48 15.25
C ASN A 113 -15.96 -0.18 16.20
N ARG A 114 -16.72 -1.17 15.73
CA ARG A 114 -17.48 -2.06 16.61
C ARG A 114 -16.50 -3.05 17.21
N ARG A 115 -15.98 -2.72 18.40
CA ARG A 115 -15.44 -3.77 19.27
C ARG A 115 -16.53 -4.83 19.41
N SER A 116 -16.24 -6.05 18.95
CA SER A 116 -16.99 -7.22 19.42
C SER A 116 -16.99 -7.18 20.96
N PRO A 117 -18.13 -7.47 21.61
CA PRO A 117 -18.22 -7.50 23.07
C PRO A 117 -17.17 -8.43 23.68
#